data_AF-A0A8C2MLT2-F1
#
_entry.id   AF-A0A8C2MLT2-F1
#
_cell.length_a   1.000
_cell.length_b   1.000
_cell.length_c   1.000
_cell.angle_alpha   90.00
_cell.angle_beta   90.00
_cell.angle_gamma   90.00
#
_symmetry.space_group_name_H-M   'P 1'
#
loop_
_entity.id
_entity.type
_entity.pdbx_description
1 polymer ?
#
loop_
_entity_poly.entity_id
_entity_poly.type
_entity_poly.pdbx_seq_one_letter_code
_entity_poly.pdbx_strand_id
1 'polypeptide(L)'
;MAKLIGLTIAGLLLALYKNHQSSYQKRLTAFREVTPVDLPNCNFVKGIETGAEDLEILPNGLAFLSTGLKYPGLKSFDANEPGRILLMDLNEKDPAVLELEIRGTNWNKSSFNPHGVSTFTDEDKTVYLLVVSHPNYKSTVEVFKFQEEERSLLHLKTITHELLPRSLTLIPLWITSPWIL
;
A
#
# COMPACT_ATOMS: atom_id res chain seq x y z
N MET A 1 45.73 33.04 12.55
CA MET A 1 44.44 32.66 13.19
C MET A 1 43.33 32.47 12.15
N ALA A 2 42.95 33.48 11.37
CA ALA A 2 41.84 33.40 10.39
C ALA A 2 41.98 32.27 9.33
N LYS A 3 43.17 32.06 8.76
CA LYS A 3 43.41 30.97 7.80
C LYS A 3 43.20 29.57 8.39
N LEU A 4 43.61 29.36 9.65
CA LEU A 4 43.44 28.09 10.35
C LEU A 4 41.95 27.83 10.63
N ILE A 5 41.23 28.86 11.09
CA ILE A 5 39.77 28.78 11.32
C ILE A 5 39.04 28.46 10.00
N GLY A 6 39.39 29.13 8.90
CA GLY A 6 38.79 28.87 7.59
C GLY A 6 39.00 27.42 7.11
N LEU A 7 40.20 26.87 7.29
CA LEU A 7 40.49 25.47 6.97
C LEU A 7 39.69 24.49 7.85
N THR A 8 39.56 24.78 9.14
CA THR A 8 38.75 23.95 10.05
C THR A 8 37.28 23.93 9.63
N ILE A 9 36.71 25.08 9.30
CA ILE A 9 35.32 25.17 8.83
C ILE A 9 35.14 24.39 7.52
N ALA A 10 36.05 24.57 6.55
CA ALA A 10 36.01 23.83 5.29
C ALA A 10 36.07 22.30 5.51
N GLY A 11 36.95 21.84 6.40
CA GLY A 11 37.05 20.43 6.78
C GLY A 11 35.77 19.88 7.40
N LEU A 12 35.15 20.63 8.32
CA LEU A 12 33.87 20.26 8.93
C LEU A 12 32.74 20.17 7.90
N LEU A 13 32.64 21.13 6.98
CA LEU A 13 31.64 21.12 5.93
C LEU A 13 31.81 19.93 4.99
N LEU A 14 33.04 19.60 4.60
CA LEU A 14 33.33 18.42 3.76
C LEU A 14 32.99 17.11 4.49
N ALA A 15 33.31 17.01 5.78
CA ALA A 15 32.97 15.85 6.60
C ALA A 15 31.45 15.67 6.71
N LEU A 16 30.70 16.76 6.97
CA LEU A 16 29.24 16.75 7.02
C LEU A 16 28.62 16.34 5.68
N TYR A 17 29.10 16.91 4.58
CA TYR A 17 28.64 16.56 3.24
C TYR A 17 28.87 15.08 2.92
N LYS A 18 30.07 14.57 3.17
CA LYS A 18 30.43 13.16 2.93
C LYS A 18 29.61 12.21 3.80
N ASN A 19 29.39 12.55 5.07
CA ASN A 19 28.56 11.75 5.97
C ASN A 19 27.10 11.73 5.54
N HIS A 20 26.56 12.89 5.13
CA HIS A 20 25.19 12.98 4.62
C HIS A 20 25.03 12.18 3.32
N GLN A 21 25.96 12.32 2.38
CA GLN A 21 25.98 11.56 1.14
C GLN A 21 26.05 10.04 1.40
N SER A 22 26.95 9.61 2.29
CA SER A 22 27.08 8.19 2.68
C SER A 22 25.81 7.66 3.34
N SER A 23 25.21 8.44 4.24
CA SER A 23 23.93 8.10 4.87
C SER A 23 22.81 7.98 3.83
N TYR A 24 22.71 8.93 2.91
CA TYR A 24 21.72 8.94 1.83
C TYR A 24 21.87 7.72 0.91
N GLN A 25 23.09 7.45 0.44
CA GLN A 25 23.38 6.30 -0.43
C GLN A 25 23.06 4.96 0.26
N LYS A 26 23.37 4.84 1.56
CA LYS A 26 23.05 3.65 2.35
C LYS A 26 21.54 3.47 2.54
N ARG A 27 20.81 4.54 2.90
CA ARG A 27 19.36 4.51 3.11
C ARG A 27 18.59 4.16 1.85
N LEU A 28 19.05 4.63 0.69
CA LEU A 28 18.45 4.31 -0.61
C LEU A 28 18.96 3.01 -1.22
N THR A 29 19.91 2.32 -0.57
CA THR A 29 20.57 1.14 -1.14
C THR A 29 21.08 1.39 -2.57
N ALA A 30 21.61 2.58 -2.84
CA ALA A 30 21.83 3.11 -4.20
C ALA A 30 22.76 2.28 -5.09
N PHE A 31 23.57 1.41 -4.49
CA PHE A 31 24.52 0.53 -5.18
C PHE A 31 24.19 -0.95 -5.00
N ARG A 32 22.98 -1.29 -4.53
CA ARG A 32 22.54 -2.68 -4.39
C ARG A 32 22.19 -3.22 -5.77
N GLU A 33 22.86 -4.29 -6.15
CA GLU A 33 22.47 -5.11 -7.30
C GLU A 33 21.66 -6.34 -6.84
N VAL A 34 20.79 -6.84 -7.71
CA VAL A 34 19.97 -8.03 -7.45
C VAL A 34 20.59 -9.19 -8.21
N THR A 35 21.17 -10.16 -7.49
CA THR A 35 21.56 -11.43 -8.08
C THR A 35 20.30 -12.22 -8.43
N PRO A 36 20.15 -12.68 -9.69
CA PRO A 36 18.96 -13.43 -10.08
C PRO A 36 18.79 -14.70 -9.24
N VAL A 37 17.57 -14.91 -8.74
CA VAL A 37 17.12 -16.14 -8.10
C VAL A 37 15.86 -16.58 -8.82
N ASP A 38 16.01 -17.53 -9.73
CA ASP A 38 14.91 -17.97 -10.57
C ASP A 38 14.01 -18.95 -9.82
N LEU A 39 12.71 -18.81 -10.02
CA LEU A 39 11.69 -19.76 -9.59
C LEU A 39 11.08 -20.43 -10.83
N PRO A 40 10.84 -21.76 -10.80
CA PRO A 40 10.17 -22.43 -11.89
C PRO A 40 8.71 -21.98 -11.97
N ASN A 41 8.16 -21.90 -13.18
CA ASN A 41 6.73 -21.70 -13.45
C ASN A 41 6.12 -20.39 -12.90
N CYS A 42 6.88 -19.29 -12.89
CA CYS A 42 6.31 -17.96 -12.64
C CYS A 42 5.52 -17.46 -13.85
N ASN A 43 4.30 -16.97 -13.61
CA ASN A 43 3.44 -16.37 -14.63
C ASN A 43 2.97 -15.00 -14.15
N PHE A 44 2.92 -14.03 -15.08
CA PHE A 44 2.25 -12.76 -14.79
C PHE A 44 0.75 -12.97 -14.67
N VAL A 45 0.16 -12.36 -13.64
CA VAL A 45 -1.29 -12.32 -13.46
C VAL A 45 -1.87 -11.35 -14.48
N LYS A 46 -2.65 -11.87 -15.43
CA LYS A 46 -3.29 -11.05 -16.46
C LYS A 46 -4.27 -10.07 -15.83
N GLY A 47 -4.21 -8.79 -16.23
CA GLY A 47 -5.13 -7.76 -15.76
C GLY A 47 -4.57 -6.88 -14.63
N ILE A 48 -3.40 -7.19 -14.08
CA ILE A 48 -2.69 -6.33 -13.13
C ILE A 48 -1.58 -5.58 -13.85
N GLU A 49 -1.87 -4.35 -14.30
CA GLU A 49 -0.91 -3.52 -15.08
C GLU A 49 -0.51 -2.22 -14.37
N THR A 50 -1.23 -1.83 -13.31
CA THR A 50 -1.11 -0.52 -12.64
C THR A 50 -0.63 -0.64 -11.19
N GLY A 51 0.13 -1.70 -10.90
CA GLY A 51 0.70 -2.01 -9.59
C GLY A 51 -0.25 -2.79 -8.69
N ALA A 52 0.31 -3.64 -7.84
CA ALA A 52 -0.35 -4.37 -6.76
C ALA A 52 0.52 -4.17 -5.49
N GLU A 53 0.32 -3.05 -4.81
CA GLU A 53 1.26 -2.60 -3.77
C GLU A 53 1.18 -3.43 -2.50
N ASP A 54 -0.04 -3.81 -2.10
CA ASP A 54 -0.27 -4.69 -0.97
C ASP A 54 -1.31 -5.75 -1.32
N LEU A 55 -1.25 -6.87 -0.59
CA LEU A 55 -2.18 -7.98 -0.75
C LEU A 55 -2.36 -8.73 0.56
N GLU A 56 -3.49 -9.42 0.68
CA GLU A 56 -3.74 -10.29 1.81
C GLU A 56 -4.56 -11.51 1.42
N ILE A 57 -4.15 -12.66 1.97
CA ILE A 57 -4.72 -13.96 1.66
C ILE A 57 -5.49 -14.44 2.89
N LEU A 58 -6.78 -14.66 2.71
CA LEU A 58 -7.62 -15.29 3.72
C LEU A 58 -7.28 -16.79 3.87
N PRO A 59 -7.62 -17.42 5.01
CA PRO A 59 -7.40 -18.85 5.22
C PRO A 59 -8.06 -19.78 4.18
N ASN A 60 -9.12 -19.30 3.51
CA ASN A 60 -9.81 -20.06 2.46
C ASN A 60 -9.16 -19.92 1.06
N GLY A 61 -8.06 -19.18 0.92
CA GLY A 61 -7.34 -18.99 -0.35
C GLY A 61 -7.81 -17.80 -1.18
N LEU A 62 -8.82 -17.05 -0.75
CA LEU A 62 -9.17 -15.78 -1.39
C LEU A 62 -8.12 -14.72 -1.07
N ALA A 63 -7.63 -14.03 -2.09
CA ALA A 63 -6.62 -12.97 -1.98
C ALA A 63 -7.20 -11.63 -2.42
N PHE A 64 -7.10 -10.61 -1.56
CA PHE A 64 -7.39 -9.22 -1.91
C PHE A 64 -6.09 -8.54 -2.35
N LEU A 65 -6.16 -7.72 -3.39
CA LEU A 65 -5.02 -6.95 -3.88
C LEU A 65 -5.41 -5.49 -4.04
N SER A 66 -4.63 -4.58 -3.45
CA SER A 66 -4.77 -3.15 -3.69
C SER A 66 -4.00 -2.73 -4.92
N THR A 67 -4.67 -2.05 -5.86
CA THR A 67 -4.09 -1.72 -7.16
C THR A 67 -4.34 -0.27 -7.56
N GLY A 68 -3.48 0.26 -8.43
CA GLY A 68 -3.61 1.61 -8.95
C GLY A 68 -3.23 2.72 -7.95
N LEU A 69 -2.34 2.42 -6.99
CA LEU A 69 -1.82 3.42 -6.06
C LEU A 69 -1.16 4.57 -6.82
N LYS A 70 -1.50 5.79 -6.41
CA LYS A 70 -0.88 7.04 -6.86
C LYS A 70 -0.25 7.74 -5.67
N TYR A 71 1.08 7.83 -5.68
CA TYR A 71 1.82 8.51 -4.61
C TYR A 71 2.79 9.55 -5.18
N PRO A 72 2.91 10.74 -4.58
CA PRO A 72 3.86 11.77 -5.03
C PRO A 72 5.29 11.21 -5.15
N GLY A 73 5.90 11.41 -6.31
CA GLY A 73 7.27 10.94 -6.59
C GLY A 73 7.37 9.48 -7.04
N LEU A 74 6.28 8.72 -7.06
CA LEU A 74 6.22 7.39 -7.66
C LEU A 74 5.62 7.43 -9.07
N LYS A 75 6.11 6.56 -9.95
CA LYS A 75 5.58 6.42 -11.31
C LYS A 75 4.20 5.77 -11.26
N SER A 76 3.23 6.38 -11.92
CA SER A 76 1.94 5.75 -12.24
C SER A 76 1.88 5.48 -13.75
N PHE A 77 1.39 4.29 -14.11
CA PHE A 77 1.16 3.88 -15.50
C PHE A 77 -0.23 4.25 -15.99
N ASP A 78 -1.17 4.50 -15.08
CA ASP A 78 -2.50 5.00 -15.37
C ASP A 78 -2.89 6.12 -14.39
N ALA A 79 -2.56 7.35 -14.76
CA ALA A 79 -2.72 8.50 -13.89
C ALA A 79 -4.19 8.96 -13.77
N ASN A 80 -5.09 8.51 -14.65
CA ASN A 80 -6.46 9.01 -14.74
C ASN A 80 -7.48 8.07 -14.09
N GLU A 81 -7.20 6.76 -14.03
CA GLU A 81 -8.12 5.78 -13.45
C GLU A 81 -8.02 5.71 -11.92
N PRO A 82 -9.14 5.64 -11.17
CA PRO A 82 -9.09 5.40 -9.73
C PRO A 82 -8.47 4.02 -9.43
N GLY A 83 -7.93 3.87 -8.23
CA GLY A 83 -7.45 2.57 -7.78
C GLY A 83 -8.59 1.60 -7.50
N ARG A 84 -8.25 0.32 -7.34
CA ARG A 84 -9.21 -0.79 -7.30
C ARG A 84 -8.78 -1.82 -6.26
N ILE A 85 -9.75 -2.54 -5.71
CA ILE A 85 -9.47 -3.79 -4.98
C ILE A 85 -9.80 -4.95 -5.90
N LEU A 86 -8.81 -5.80 -6.15
CA LEU A 86 -9.01 -7.03 -6.91
C LEU A 86 -9.16 -8.20 -5.94
N LEU A 87 -9.91 -9.21 -6.38
CA LEU A 87 -10.04 -10.50 -5.73
C LEU A 87 -9.46 -11.58 -6.64
N MET A 88 -8.73 -12.51 -6.05
CA MET A 88 -8.22 -13.71 -6.72
C MET A 88 -8.51 -14.94 -5.86
N ASP A 89 -8.91 -16.06 -6.47
CA ASP A 89 -9.05 -17.34 -5.77
C ASP A 89 -7.84 -18.23 -6.03
N LEU A 90 -6.97 -18.38 -5.01
CA LEU A 90 -5.72 -19.15 -5.13
C LEU A 90 -5.94 -20.67 -5.15
N ASN A 91 -7.18 -21.14 -4.99
CA ASN A 91 -7.50 -22.56 -5.16
C ASN A 91 -7.68 -22.94 -6.63
N GLU A 92 -7.85 -21.96 -7.53
CA GLU A 92 -7.94 -22.20 -8.96
C GLU A 92 -6.59 -22.57 -9.56
N LYS A 93 -6.61 -23.42 -10.60
CA LYS A 93 -5.38 -23.84 -11.29
C LYS A 93 -4.69 -22.70 -12.04
N ASP A 94 -5.47 -21.78 -12.61
CA ASP A 94 -5.00 -20.59 -13.32
C ASP A 94 -5.82 -19.40 -12.82
N PRO A 95 -5.46 -18.85 -11.64
CA PRO A 95 -6.31 -17.93 -10.91
C PRO A 95 -6.41 -16.57 -11.63
N ALA A 96 -7.64 -16.18 -11.96
CA ALA A 96 -7.92 -14.88 -12.56
C ALA A 96 -8.23 -13.81 -11.50
N VAL A 97 -7.99 -12.55 -11.84
CA VAL A 97 -8.43 -11.42 -10.99
C VAL A 97 -9.82 -10.93 -11.39
N LEU A 98 -10.60 -10.58 -10.37
CA LEU A 98 -11.90 -9.92 -10.48
C LEU A 98 -11.82 -8.57 -9.76
N GLU A 99 -12.24 -7.48 -10.40
CA GLU A 99 -12.44 -6.21 -9.69
C GLU A 99 -13.67 -6.31 -8.78
N LEU A 100 -13.50 -6.05 -7.48
CA LEU A 100 -14.62 -6.04 -6.54
C LEU A 100 -15.45 -4.77 -6.75
N GLU A 101 -16.76 -4.94 -6.95
CA GLU A 101 -17.69 -3.83 -6.93
C GLU A 101 -17.75 -3.24 -5.52
N ILE A 102 -17.46 -1.94 -5.39
CA ILE A 102 -17.59 -1.24 -4.10
C ILE A 102 -18.95 -0.54 -4.06
N ARG A 103 -19.80 -0.94 -3.10
CA ARG A 103 -21.15 -0.42 -2.85
C ARG A 103 -21.16 0.49 -1.61
N GLY A 104 -22.13 1.41 -1.57
CA GLY A 104 -22.33 2.34 -0.45
C GLY A 104 -22.54 3.78 -0.94
N THR A 105 -23.30 4.59 -0.19
CA THR A 105 -23.69 5.95 -0.62
C THR A 105 -22.79 7.05 -0.08
N ASN A 106 -21.96 6.77 0.93
CA ASN A 106 -21.20 7.78 1.68
C ASN A 106 -19.70 7.76 1.38
N TRP A 107 -19.31 7.39 0.15
CA TRP A 107 -17.90 7.36 -0.25
C TRP A 107 -17.71 7.84 -1.69
N ASN A 108 -16.52 8.39 -2.00
CA ASN A 108 -16.21 8.90 -3.34
C ASN A 108 -15.27 7.95 -4.09
N LYS A 109 -15.86 7.12 -4.98
CA LYS A 109 -15.14 6.20 -5.86
C LYS A 109 -14.07 6.87 -6.72
N SER A 110 -14.34 8.06 -7.23
CA SER A 110 -13.41 8.75 -8.17
C SER A 110 -12.09 9.16 -7.51
N SER A 111 -12.08 9.35 -6.18
CA SER A 111 -10.89 9.72 -5.43
C SER A 111 -10.22 8.53 -4.72
N PHE A 112 -10.72 7.31 -4.94
CA PHE A 112 -10.20 6.12 -4.28
C PHE A 112 -8.77 5.83 -4.74
N ASN A 113 -7.87 5.74 -3.76
CA ASN A 113 -6.44 5.60 -3.98
C ASN A 113 -5.88 4.62 -2.94
N PRO A 114 -6.18 3.32 -3.09
CA PRO A 114 -5.85 2.30 -2.11
C PRO A 114 -4.34 2.05 -2.04
N HIS A 115 -3.86 1.78 -0.83
CA HIS A 115 -2.47 1.50 -0.48
C HIS A 115 -2.44 0.18 0.30
N GLY A 116 -1.99 0.18 1.56
CA GLY A 116 -2.01 -1.02 2.41
C GLY A 116 -3.42 -1.56 2.73
N VAL A 117 -3.53 -2.87 2.89
CA VAL A 117 -4.77 -3.60 3.21
C VAL A 117 -4.61 -4.51 4.43
N SER A 118 -5.68 -4.72 5.19
CA SER A 118 -5.77 -5.74 6.24
C SER A 118 -7.17 -6.33 6.30
N THR A 119 -7.28 -7.58 6.69
CA THR A 119 -8.54 -8.24 6.95
C THR A 119 -8.71 -8.48 8.44
N PHE A 120 -9.98 -8.45 8.87
CA PHE A 120 -10.40 -8.92 10.18
C PHE A 120 -11.59 -9.85 9.95
N THR A 121 -11.53 -11.05 10.49
CA THR A 121 -12.66 -12.00 10.46
C THR A 121 -13.27 -12.04 11.85
N ASP A 122 -14.52 -11.62 11.94
CA ASP A 122 -15.27 -11.59 13.20
C ASP A 122 -15.72 -12.99 13.63
N GLU A 123 -16.26 -13.12 14.85
CA GLU A 123 -16.74 -14.38 15.41
C GLU A 123 -17.83 -15.02 14.55
N ASP A 124 -18.70 -14.20 13.93
CA ASP A 124 -19.76 -14.61 13.03
C ASP A 124 -19.28 -14.96 11.60
N LYS A 125 -17.95 -14.96 11.38
CA LYS A 125 -17.29 -15.16 10.08
C LYS A 125 -17.47 -14.03 9.07
N THR A 126 -18.02 -12.88 9.47
CA THR A 126 -18.00 -11.68 8.64
C THR A 126 -16.55 -11.25 8.42
N VAL A 127 -16.16 -11.13 7.15
CA VAL A 127 -14.85 -10.60 6.76
C VAL A 127 -14.96 -9.11 6.55
N TYR A 128 -14.15 -8.36 7.28
CA TYR A 128 -13.93 -6.93 7.10
C TYR A 128 -12.60 -6.72 6.38
N LEU A 129 -12.59 -5.81 5.41
CA LEU A 129 -11.39 -5.36 4.72
C LEU A 129 -11.16 -3.89 5.08
N LEU A 130 -10.01 -3.60 5.68
CA LEU A 130 -9.54 -2.27 6.01
C LEU A 130 -8.53 -1.85 4.96
N VAL A 131 -8.78 -0.72 4.31
CA VAL A 131 -7.94 -0.23 3.20
C VAL A 131 -7.45 1.16 3.53
N VAL A 132 -6.13 1.34 3.59
CA VAL A 132 -5.54 2.68 3.59
C VAL A 132 -5.83 3.33 2.25
N SER A 133 -6.39 4.53 2.27
CA SER A 133 -6.65 5.30 1.06
C SER A 133 -6.08 6.70 1.17
N HIS A 134 -5.64 7.24 0.02
CA HIS A 134 -5.05 8.57 -0.08
C HIS A 134 -5.86 9.54 -0.96
N PRO A 135 -7.15 9.80 -0.63
CA PRO A 135 -7.97 10.71 -1.42
C PRO A 135 -7.46 12.14 -1.27
N ASN A 136 -7.20 12.83 -2.39
CA ASN A 136 -6.74 14.23 -2.41
C ASN A 136 -5.55 14.51 -1.46
N TYR A 137 -4.57 13.60 -1.42
CA TYR A 137 -3.38 13.67 -0.55
C TYR A 137 -3.66 13.65 0.97
N LYS A 138 -4.85 13.21 1.37
CA LYS A 138 -5.16 12.89 2.77
C LYS A 138 -4.81 11.43 3.06
N SER A 139 -5.02 11.00 4.30
CA SER A 139 -4.93 9.58 4.65
C SER A 139 -6.16 9.19 5.43
N THR A 140 -6.82 8.15 4.95
CA THR A 140 -8.02 7.58 5.52
C THR A 140 -7.83 6.07 5.64
N VAL A 141 -8.61 5.44 6.52
CA VAL A 141 -8.82 3.99 6.48
C VAL A 141 -10.28 3.76 6.12
N GLU A 142 -10.50 3.17 4.95
CA GLU A 142 -11.82 2.76 4.50
C GLU A 142 -12.12 1.36 5.03
N VAL A 143 -13.24 1.21 5.73
CA VAL A 143 -13.67 -0.08 6.28
C VAL A 143 -14.79 -0.62 5.39
N PHE A 144 -14.57 -1.82 4.86
CA PHE A 144 -15.52 -2.53 4.04
C PHE A 144 -15.94 -3.84 4.71
N LYS A 145 -17.19 -4.25 4.53
CA LYS A 145 -17.62 -5.62 4.70
C LYS A 145 -17.52 -6.34 3.36
N PHE A 146 -16.80 -7.46 3.33
CA PHE A 146 -16.77 -8.32 2.15
C PHE A 146 -18.05 -9.13 2.05
N GLN A 147 -18.67 -9.11 0.87
CA GLN A 147 -19.86 -9.87 0.52
C GLN A 147 -19.44 -10.93 -0.49
N GLU A 148 -19.15 -12.14 -0.01
CA GLU A 148 -18.51 -13.18 -0.80
C GLU A 148 -19.39 -13.68 -1.95
N GLU A 149 -20.69 -13.87 -1.72
CA GLU A 149 -21.64 -14.34 -2.74
C GLU A 149 -21.77 -13.34 -3.89
N GLU A 150 -21.86 -12.05 -3.59
CA GLU A 150 -21.97 -10.97 -4.57
C GLU A 150 -20.63 -10.54 -5.16
N ARG A 151 -19.51 -11.03 -4.61
CA ARG A 151 -18.15 -10.59 -4.94
C ARG A 151 -18.05 -9.05 -4.90
N SER A 152 -18.54 -8.45 -3.81
CA SER A 152 -18.58 -7.00 -3.62
C SER A 152 -18.05 -6.58 -2.25
N LEU A 153 -17.70 -5.30 -2.13
CA LEU A 153 -17.31 -4.65 -0.89
C LEU A 153 -18.38 -3.63 -0.50
N LEU A 154 -19.03 -3.81 0.64
CA LEU A 154 -19.93 -2.82 1.20
C LEU A 154 -19.12 -1.84 2.06
N HIS A 155 -19.02 -0.59 1.63
CA HIS A 155 -18.39 0.47 2.45
C HIS A 155 -19.24 0.74 3.68
N LEU A 156 -18.60 0.67 4.86
CA LEU A 156 -19.24 0.91 6.15
C LEU A 156 -18.87 2.27 6.72
N LYS A 157 -17.58 2.62 6.66
CA LYS A 157 -17.07 3.80 7.34
C LYS A 157 -15.73 4.26 6.76
N THR A 158 -15.53 5.57 6.77
CA THR A 158 -14.22 6.20 6.58
C THR A 158 -13.68 6.63 7.93
N ILE A 159 -12.50 6.14 8.30
CA ILE A 159 -11.79 6.53 9.52
C ILE A 159 -10.78 7.61 9.18
N THR A 160 -10.84 8.72 9.91
CA THR A 160 -9.86 9.81 9.89
C THR A 160 -9.45 10.13 11.31
N HIS A 161 -8.17 10.40 11.54
CA HIS A 161 -7.68 10.80 12.86
C HIS A 161 -6.42 11.65 12.72
N GLU A 162 -6.18 12.56 13.67
CA GLU A 162 -4.98 13.42 13.67
C GLU A 162 -3.67 12.62 13.82
N LEU A 163 -3.75 11.46 14.48
CA LEU A 163 -2.64 10.52 14.65
C LEU A 163 -2.48 9.53 13.49
N LEU A 164 -3.26 9.64 12.41
CA LEU A 164 -3.03 8.89 11.17
C LEU A 164 -2.17 9.75 10.23
N PRO A 165 -0.82 9.63 10.28
CA PRO A 165 0.07 10.46 9.48
C PRO A 165 -0.06 10.14 7.98
N ARG A 166 0.28 11.13 7.17
CA ARG A 166 0.12 11.10 5.70
C ARG A 166 0.98 10.05 4.98
N SER A 167 2.06 9.60 5.61
CA SER A 167 3.08 8.72 5.02
C SER A 167 2.88 7.25 5.34
N LEU A 168 1.76 6.87 5.97
CA LEU A 168 1.60 5.53 6.51
C LEU A 168 1.20 4.56 5.38
N THR A 169 2.15 3.73 4.94
CA THR A 169 1.89 2.34 4.59
C THR A 169 1.52 1.65 5.92
N LEU A 170 0.25 1.66 6.31
CA LEU A 170 -0.14 0.70 7.34
C LEU A 170 0.00 -0.66 6.68
N ILE A 171 0.87 -1.51 7.20
CA ILE A 171 0.45 -2.89 7.39
C ILE A 171 -0.54 -2.77 8.56
N PRO A 172 -1.85 -2.95 8.38
CA PRO A 172 -2.82 -2.74 9.44
C PRO A 172 -2.79 -3.87 10.50
N LEU A 173 -1.62 -4.49 10.71
CA LEU A 173 -1.27 -5.34 11.86
C LEU A 173 -1.68 -4.71 13.22
N TRP A 174 -1.79 -3.37 13.27
CA TRP A 174 -2.20 -2.63 14.47
C TRP A 174 -3.70 -2.29 14.56
N ILE A 175 -4.49 -2.57 13.52
CA ILE A 175 -5.96 -2.34 13.51
C ILE A 175 -6.72 -3.67 13.66
N THR A 176 -6.15 -4.62 14.40
CA THR A 176 -6.81 -5.88 14.79
C THR A 176 -7.51 -5.78 16.14
N SER A 177 -7.56 -4.58 16.73
CA SER A 177 -8.25 -4.36 18.00
C SER A 177 -9.77 -4.29 17.76
N PRO A 178 -10.59 -5.13 18.43
CA PRO A 178 -12.05 -5.12 18.28
C PRO A 178 -12.70 -3.79 18.65
N TRP A 179 -11.97 -2.87 19.29
CA TRP A 179 -12.47 -1.56 19.70
C TRP A 179 -12.53 -0.52 18.56
N ILE A 180 -12.00 -0.84 17.38
CA ILE A 180 -11.99 0.08 16.21
C ILE A 180 -13.15 -0.20 15.25
N LEU A 181 -13.70 -1.41 15.28
CA LEU A 181 -14.92 -1.83 14.57
C LEU A 181 -16.14 -1.70 15.49
#